data_AF-A0AAW0IAP7-F1
#
_entry.id   AF-A0AAW0IAP7-F1
#
_cell.length_a   1.000
_cell.length_b   1.000
_cell.length_c   1.000
_cell.angle_alpha   90.00
_cell.angle_beta   90.00
_cell.angle_gamma   90.00
#
_symmetry.space_group_name_H-M   'P 1'
#
loop_
_entity.id
_entity.type
_entity.pdbx_description
1 polymer ?
#
loop_
_entity_poly.entity_id
_entity_poly.type
_entity_poly.pdbx_seq_one_letter_code
_entity_poly.pdbx_strand_id
1 'polypeptide(L)'
;MHLIPVAMFLDPFCKEPNKLVFCGVFKYNQKPAETNLRHICKWIMDMASSQHPCLGMEQEYTLMGIDGHPFDWPSNGFPGPQILYYCGVGVGKAYGRNILEAHY
;
A
#
# COMPACT_ATOMS: atom_id res chain seq x y z
N MET A 1 19.67 -14.38 1.50
CA MET A 1 19.18 -13.18 0.79
C MET A 1 19.84 -11.96 1.43
N HIS A 2 20.03 -10.89 0.66
CA HIS A 2 20.55 -9.60 1.11
C HIS A 2 19.49 -8.52 0.90
N LEU A 3 19.38 -7.60 1.86
CA LEU A 3 18.55 -6.41 1.78
C LEU A 3 19.43 -5.21 1.48
N ILE A 4 19.14 -4.53 0.38
CA ILE A 4 19.87 -3.33 -0.03
C ILE A 4 18.92 -2.13 0.12
N PRO A 5 19.22 -1.17 1.01
CA PRO A 5 18.42 0.02 1.22
C PRO A 5 18.21 0.84 -0.07
N VAL A 6 17.00 1.34 -0.25
CA VAL A 6 16.58 2.01 -1.49
C VAL A 6 15.93 3.36 -1.23
N ALA A 7 15.03 3.42 -0.25
CA ALA A 7 14.30 4.61 0.12
C ALA A 7 14.05 4.57 1.63
N MET A 8 14.11 5.73 2.25
CA MET A 8 13.96 5.88 3.70
C MET A 8 12.84 6.87 3.98
N PHE A 9 12.01 6.52 4.96
CA PHE A 9 10.88 7.32 5.40
C PHE A 9 10.93 7.50 6.92
N LEU A 10 10.29 8.55 7.42
CA LEU A 10 10.05 8.68 8.86
C LEU A 10 9.09 7.57 9.30
N ASP A 11 9.32 7.01 10.48
CA ASP A 11 8.43 6.02 11.06
C ASP A 11 7.25 6.72 11.78
N PRO A 12 6.01 6.65 11.25
CA PRO A 12 4.86 7.31 11.88
C PRO A 12 4.42 6.63 13.17
N PHE A 13 4.83 5.38 13.41
CA PHE A 13 4.46 4.59 14.58
C PHE A 13 5.43 4.84 15.74
N CYS A 14 6.73 4.71 15.48
CA CYS A 14 7.77 4.87 16.50
C CYS A 14 8.25 6.33 16.64
N LYS A 15 7.85 7.23 15.73
CA LYS A 15 8.24 8.64 15.66
C LYS A 15 9.76 8.82 15.60
N GLU A 16 10.22 10.07 15.69
CA GLU A 16 11.65 10.38 15.66
C GLU A 16 12.40 9.77 16.86
N PRO A 17 13.65 9.30 16.68
CA PRO A 17 14.48 9.38 15.47
C PRO A 17 14.27 8.22 14.47
N ASN A 18 13.30 7.33 14.71
CA ASN A 18 13.14 6.06 14.00
C ASN A 18 12.80 6.24 12.50
N LYS A 19 13.05 5.19 11.71
CA LYS A 19 12.97 5.19 10.24
C LYS A 19 12.40 3.88 9.71
N LEU A 20 11.61 3.96 8.65
CA LEU A 20 11.24 2.82 7.81
C LEU A 20 12.13 2.80 6.57
N VAL A 21 12.67 1.64 6.22
CA VAL A 21 13.60 1.48 5.10
C VAL A 21 13.04 0.48 4.10
N PHE A 22 12.69 0.96 2.91
CA PHE A 22 12.35 0.11 1.78
C PHE A 22 13.62 -0.43 1.13
N CYS A 23 13.65 -1.72 0.84
CA CYS A 23 14.84 -2.43 0.38
C CYS A 23 14.58 -3.22 -0.91
N GLY A 24 15.58 -3.27 -1.78
CA GLY A 24 15.66 -4.30 -2.81
C GLY A 24 16.18 -5.62 -2.22
N VAL A 25 15.70 -6.75 -2.73
CA VAL A 25 16.11 -8.09 -2.28
C VAL A 25 17.03 -8.73 -3.32
N PHE A 26 18.16 -9.24 -2.85
CA PHE A 26 19.19 -9.88 -3.68
C PHE A 26 19.55 -11.26 -3.13
N LYS A 27 19.95 -12.18 -4.01
CA LYS A 27 20.42 -13.52 -3.67
C LYS A 27 21.86 -13.48 -3.13
N TYR A 28 22.34 -14.61 -2.61
CA TYR A 28 23.72 -14.76 -2.09
C TYR A 28 24.80 -14.40 -3.13
N ASN A 29 24.50 -14.57 -4.41
CA ASN A 29 25.40 -14.26 -5.52
C ASN A 29 25.24 -12.81 -6.04
N GLN A 30 24.62 -11.93 -5.25
CA GLN A 30 24.35 -10.53 -5.57
C GLN A 30 23.45 -10.30 -6.80
N LYS A 31 22.86 -11.35 -7.39
CA LYS A 31 21.83 -11.18 -8.41
C LYS A 31 20.50 -10.77 -7.76
N PRO A 32 19.66 -9.96 -8.42
CA PRO A 32 18.32 -9.65 -7.92
C PRO A 32 17.53 -10.94 -7.63
N ALA A 33 16.75 -10.93 -6.56
CA ALA A 33 15.75 -11.97 -6.33
C ALA A 33 14.70 -11.93 -7.46
N GLU A 34 14.04 -13.05 -7.71
CA GLU A 34 13.03 -13.21 -8.77
C GLU A 34 11.89 -12.21 -8.63
N THR A 35 11.53 -11.86 -7.39
CA THR A 35 10.46 -10.91 -7.06
C THR A 35 10.95 -9.46 -6.98
N ASN A 36 12.23 -9.17 -7.20
CA ASN A 36 12.79 -7.81 -7.19
C ASN A 36 12.56 -7.10 -8.53
N LEU A 37 11.29 -6.76 -8.80
CA LEU A 37 10.88 -6.05 -10.02
C LEU A 37 11.39 -4.60 -10.06
N ARG A 38 11.70 -4.02 -8.89
CA ARG A 38 12.26 -2.68 -8.80
C ARG A 38 13.56 -2.54 -9.58
N HIS A 39 14.41 -3.57 -9.59
CA HIS A 39 15.71 -3.51 -10.28
C HIS A 39 15.55 -3.17 -11.77
N ILE A 40 14.60 -3.81 -12.45
CA ILE A 40 14.32 -3.55 -13.87
C ILE A 40 13.58 -2.22 -14.05
N CYS A 41 12.60 -1.92 -13.18
CA CYS A 41 11.87 -0.64 -13.22
C CYS A 41 12.82 0.57 -13.13
N LYS A 42 13.80 0.54 -12.21
CA LYS A 42 14.81 1.60 -12.10
C LYS A 42 15.58 1.80 -13.41
N TRP A 43 16.05 0.72 -14.03
CA TRP A 43 16.80 0.80 -15.28
C TRP A 43 15.99 1.47 -16.40
N ILE A 44 14.70 1.14 -16.53
CA ILE A 44 13.80 1.76 -17.51
C ILE A 44 13.57 3.24 -17.19
N MET A 45 13.33 3.58 -15.93
CA MET A 45 13.13 4.97 -15.51
C MET A 45 14.38 5.83 -15.72
N ASP A 46 15.58 5.27 -15.51
CA ASP A 46 16.84 5.97 -15.77
C ASP A 46 16.99 6.27 -17.27
N MET A 47 16.62 5.33 -18.16
CA MET A 47 16.62 5.55 -19.62
C MET A 47 15.62 6.63 -20.07
N ALA A 48 14.46 6.71 -19.41
CA ALA A 48 13.41 7.69 -19.72
C ALA A 48 13.57 9.03 -18.97
N SER A 49 14.66 9.20 -18.21
CA SER A 49 14.83 10.34 -17.28
C SER A 49 14.69 11.71 -17.95
N SER A 50 15.13 11.88 -19.19
CA SER A 50 15.01 13.14 -19.95
C SER A 50 13.55 13.58 -20.21
N GLN A 51 12.60 12.64 -20.19
CA GLN A 51 11.17 12.91 -20.41
C GLN A 51 10.46 13.31 -19.11
N HIS A 52 11.11 13.19 -17.95
CA HIS A 52 10.53 13.48 -16.65
C HIS A 52 9.16 12.82 -16.43
N PRO A 53 9.07 11.48 -16.52
CA PRO A 53 7.80 10.78 -16.39
C PRO A 53 7.19 10.98 -14.99
N CYS A 54 5.93 11.41 -14.96
CA CYS A 54 5.13 11.55 -13.74
C CYS A 54 4.03 10.49 -13.70
N LEU A 55 3.87 9.82 -12.57
CA LEU A 55 2.87 8.75 -12.38
C LEU A 55 1.96 9.07 -11.20
N GLY A 56 0.66 8.86 -11.38
CA GLY A 56 -0.34 8.80 -10.31
C GLY A 56 -0.93 7.39 -10.25
N MET A 57 -1.06 6.84 -9.04
CA MET A 57 -1.62 5.51 -8.82
C MET A 57 -2.77 5.61 -7.81
N GLU A 58 -3.90 5.02 -8.16
CA GLU A 58 -5.10 4.97 -7.33
C GLU A 58 -5.18 3.58 -6.67
N GLN A 59 -4.79 3.49 -5.39
CA GLN A 59 -4.80 2.23 -4.65
C GLN A 59 -6.16 2.01 -3.99
N GLU A 60 -7.00 1.19 -4.62
CA GLU A 60 -8.21 0.65 -3.99
C GLU A 60 -7.86 -0.53 -3.08
N TYR A 61 -8.61 -0.68 -1.98
CA TYR A 61 -8.52 -1.83 -1.07
C TYR A 61 -9.84 -2.03 -0.35
N THR A 62 -10.09 -3.25 0.14
CA THR A 62 -11.23 -3.59 0.97
C THR A 62 -10.76 -3.96 2.36
N LEU A 63 -11.36 -3.36 3.39
CA LEU A 63 -11.12 -3.77 4.77
C LEU A 63 -11.84 -5.08 5.04
N MET A 64 -11.12 -6.05 5.58
CA MET A 64 -11.67 -7.36 5.96
C MET A 64 -11.65 -7.49 7.49
N GLY A 65 -12.71 -8.07 8.03
CA GLY A 65 -12.79 -8.50 9.42
C GLY A 65 -11.89 -9.71 9.68
N ILE A 66 -11.74 -10.04 10.97
CA ILE A 66 -10.94 -11.21 11.41
C ILE A 66 -11.53 -12.56 10.96
N ASP A 67 -12.82 -12.56 10.62
CA ASP A 67 -13.56 -13.69 10.07
C ASP A 67 -13.34 -13.86 8.56
N GLY A 68 -12.58 -12.96 7.93
CA GLY A 68 -12.36 -12.94 6.48
C GLY A 68 -13.55 -12.42 5.69
N HIS A 69 -14.56 -11.85 6.34
CA HIS A 69 -15.69 -11.16 5.68
C HIS A 69 -15.40 -9.67 5.57
N PRO A 70 -15.96 -8.92 4.60
CA PRO A 70 -15.73 -7.48 4.54
C PRO A 70 -16.15 -6.80 5.85
N PHE A 71 -15.31 -5.87 6.31
CA PHE A 71 -15.46 -5.24 7.60
C PHE A 71 -16.85 -4.58 7.74
N ASP A 72 -17.52 -4.89 8.85
CA ASP A 72 -18.86 -4.38 9.22
C ASP A 72 -20.01 -4.81 8.28
N TRP A 73 -19.80 -5.83 7.44
CA TRP A 73 -20.90 -6.50 6.75
C TRP A 73 -21.70 -7.40 7.73
N PRO A 74 -23.01 -7.60 7.49
CA PRO A 74 -23.79 -8.56 8.25
C PRO A 74 -23.17 -9.96 8.19
N SER A 75 -23.08 -10.65 9.33
CA SER A 75 -22.58 -12.03 9.38
C SER A 75 -23.39 -12.93 8.43
N ASN A 76 -22.71 -13.67 7.56
CA ASN A 76 -23.31 -14.52 6.53
C ASN A 76 -24.31 -13.79 5.61
N GLY A 77 -24.14 -12.48 5.40
CA GLY A 77 -25.03 -11.68 4.58
C GLY A 77 -24.31 -10.62 3.76
N PHE A 78 -25.13 -9.84 3.03
CA PHE A 78 -24.71 -8.70 2.23
C PHE A 78 -25.31 -7.43 2.81
N PRO A 79 -24.62 -6.28 2.68
CA PRO A 79 -25.19 -5.00 3.05
C PRO A 79 -26.23 -4.56 2.02
N GLY A 80 -26.83 -3.38 2.23
CA GLY A 80 -27.75 -2.78 1.27
C GLY A 80 -27.10 -2.43 -0.09
N PRO A 81 -27.87 -1.85 -1.02
CA PRO A 81 -27.39 -1.50 -2.37
C PRO A 81 -26.18 -0.57 -2.37
N GLN A 82 -25.30 -0.73 -3.35
CA GLN A 82 -23.97 -0.09 -3.41
C GLN A 82 -23.98 1.46 -3.44
N ILE A 83 -25.07 2.07 -3.91
CA ILE A 83 -25.16 3.52 -4.18
C ILE A 83 -24.87 4.39 -2.94
N LEU A 84 -25.12 3.85 -1.74
CA LEU A 84 -25.00 4.60 -0.49
C LEU A 84 -23.56 4.73 0.06
N TYR A 85 -22.60 3.96 -0.48
CA TYR A 85 -21.25 3.84 0.11
C TYR A 85 -20.23 4.78 -0.54
N TYR A 86 -20.34 5.03 -1.85
CA TYR A 86 -19.41 5.90 -2.56
C TYR A 86 -19.49 7.33 -2.00
N CYS A 87 -18.36 7.85 -1.51
CA CYS A 87 -18.27 9.15 -0.82
C CYS A 87 -19.30 9.30 0.33
N GLY A 88 -19.74 8.18 0.92
CA GLY A 88 -20.76 8.17 1.99
C GLY A 88 -20.26 8.75 3.31
N VAL A 89 -21.19 9.28 4.10
CA VAL A 89 -20.94 9.79 5.46
C VAL A 89 -21.98 9.25 6.43
N GLY A 90 -21.54 8.95 7.65
CA GLY A 90 -22.39 8.46 8.74
C GLY A 90 -22.35 6.95 8.94
N VAL A 91 -22.84 6.53 10.11
CA VAL A 91 -23.02 5.12 10.48
C VAL A 91 -23.95 4.43 9.47
N GLY A 92 -23.63 3.19 9.10
CA GLY A 92 -24.37 2.44 8.08
C GLY A 92 -23.94 2.72 6.63
N LYS A 93 -23.02 3.67 6.42
CA LYS A 93 -22.52 4.07 5.08
C LYS A 93 -21.00 4.14 5.00
N ALA A 94 -20.33 4.66 6.03
CA ALA A 94 -18.88 4.83 6.05
C ALA A 94 -18.23 3.94 7.12
N TYR A 95 -17.69 2.81 6.70
CA TYR A 95 -17.11 1.79 7.58
C TYR A 95 -15.58 1.91 7.62
N GLY A 96 -14.99 1.84 8.82
CA GLY A 96 -13.53 1.87 8.99
C GLY A 96 -12.84 3.21 8.69
N ARG A 97 -13.59 4.33 8.66
CA ARG A 97 -13.02 5.66 8.35
C ARG A 97 -11.83 6.03 9.25
N ASN A 98 -11.82 5.62 10.51
CA ASN A 98 -10.70 5.84 11.42
C ASN A 98 -9.36 5.27 10.91
N ILE A 99 -9.39 4.14 10.19
CA ILE A 99 -8.18 3.55 9.59
C ILE A 99 -7.70 4.42 8.42
N LEU A 100 -8.63 4.90 7.59
CA LEU A 100 -8.31 5.78 6.48
C LEU A 100 -7.73 7.12 6.95
N GLU A 101 -8.34 7.75 7.95
CA GLU A 101 -7.88 9.02 8.52
C GLU A 101 -6.54 8.89 9.25
N ALA A 102 -6.26 7.72 9.85
CA ALA A 102 -4.95 7.47 10.48
C ALA A 102 -3.84 7.17 9.46
N HIS A 103 -4.22 6.69 8.27
CA HIS A 103 -3.28 6.39 7.19
C HIS A 103 -2.91 7.64 6.35
N TYR A 104 -3.83 8.62 6.25
CA TYR A 104 -3.62 9.87 5.50
C TYR A 104 -2.61 10.80 6.18
#